data_AF-A0A523RU88-F1
#
_entry.id   AF-A0A523RU88-F1
#
_cell.length_a   1.000
_cell.length_b   1.000
_cell.length_c   1.000
_cell.angle_alpha   90.00
_cell.angle_beta   90.00
_cell.angle_gamma   90.00
#
_symmetry.space_group_name_H-M   'P 1'
#
loop_
_entity.id
_entity.type
_entity.pdbx_description
1 polymer ?
#
loop_
_entity_poly.entity_id
_entity_poly.type
_entity_poly.pdbx_seq_one_letter_code
_entity_poly.pdbx_strand_id
1 'polypeptide(L)'
;MEYLDADYKCTWLGTSEESGDPHCRLRGQILTKAEVDAKCQIPDLATICIDAYSSLARGQDAIESNSTDAFPWLTEAAVQFENLGETDNAILAYVKAIEFANKNDLTEKAYDFFIAARLVFEDGFAEKDPALSSPSVKQDLVKAGKSMIDVARTVAERTPTTEMQAELKAAVLGGATLKKAEKSKATTKDLIFSHGRSLYTKKAQEYKDGAASYIKSGMVKNAVSLACMGALADLMLGKPKEGIAYLTKVTAESGDSQTFHEHPCFEWTKLVFKILISRDQSLMINANKDFLEIPWSFKDDREFARRVLESVERRINA
;
A
#
# COMPACT_ATOMS: atom_id res chain seq x y z
N MET A 1 -14.70 42.36 7.16
CA MET A 1 -14.11 41.01 7.12
C MET A 1 -14.70 40.35 5.90
N GLU A 2 -14.08 40.62 4.75
CA GLU A 2 -14.44 40.02 3.46
C GLU A 2 -13.99 38.57 3.51
N TYR A 3 -14.91 37.62 3.32
CA TYR A 3 -14.57 36.21 3.17
C TYR A 3 -15.31 35.62 1.97
N LEU A 4 -14.50 35.41 0.94
CA LEU A 4 -14.49 34.34 -0.05
C LEU A 4 -15.62 34.29 -1.09
N ASP A 5 -15.17 34.50 -2.33
CA ASP A 5 -15.87 34.31 -3.59
C ASP A 5 -16.56 32.94 -3.73
N ALA A 6 -17.67 32.97 -4.46
CA ALA A 6 -18.71 31.96 -4.56
C ALA A 6 -18.44 30.77 -5.52
N ASP A 7 -17.19 30.30 -5.68
CA ASP A 7 -16.89 29.29 -6.73
C ASP A 7 -16.06 28.05 -6.33
N TYR A 8 -15.91 27.74 -5.04
CA TYR A 8 -15.44 26.42 -4.60
C TYR A 8 -16.59 25.39 -4.59
N LYS A 9 -17.15 25.06 -5.75
CA LYS A 9 -18.06 23.91 -5.87
C LYS A 9 -17.24 22.62 -5.74
N CYS A 10 -17.69 21.70 -4.88
CA CYS A 10 -17.18 20.33 -4.82
C CYS A 10 -17.01 19.75 -6.23
N THR A 11 -15.76 19.61 -6.68
CA THR A 11 -15.42 19.24 -8.07
C THR A 11 -15.87 17.83 -8.46
N TRP A 12 -16.16 17.00 -7.47
CA TRP A 12 -16.66 15.62 -7.58
C TRP A 12 -18.19 15.51 -7.52
N LEU A 13 -18.87 16.64 -7.30
CA LEU A 13 -20.33 16.73 -7.36
C LEU A 13 -20.76 16.95 -8.82
N GLY A 14 -21.52 16.00 -9.34
CA GLY A 14 -22.31 16.15 -10.56
C GLY A 14 -23.77 16.43 -10.22
N THR A 15 -24.57 16.66 -11.25
CA THR A 15 -26.03 16.63 -11.17
C THR A 15 -26.48 15.42 -11.95
N SER A 16 -27.38 14.61 -11.39
CA SER A 16 -28.03 13.53 -12.14
C SER A 16 -28.84 14.13 -13.29
N GLU A 17 -28.65 13.62 -14.51
CA GLU A 17 -29.40 14.07 -15.69
C GLU A 17 -30.90 13.77 -15.59
N GLU A 18 -31.28 12.75 -14.81
CA GLU A 18 -32.67 12.29 -14.69
C GLU A 18 -33.44 12.94 -13.53
N SER A 19 -32.80 13.22 -12.40
CA SER A 19 -33.48 13.71 -11.18
C SER A 19 -33.09 15.12 -10.77
N GLY A 20 -32.02 15.69 -11.32
CA GLY A 20 -31.50 16.99 -10.90
C GLY A 20 -30.87 17.00 -9.50
N ASP A 21 -30.79 15.84 -8.83
CA ASP A 21 -30.19 15.73 -7.51
C ASP A 21 -28.66 15.74 -7.57
N PRO A 22 -28.00 16.15 -6.47
CA PRO A 22 -26.56 16.01 -6.32
C PRO A 22 -26.12 14.55 -6.50
N HIS A 23 -25.23 14.32 -7.45
CA HIS A 23 -24.70 13.02 -7.79
C HIS A 23 -23.20 12.97 -7.49
N CYS A 24 -22.74 11.98 -6.73
CA CYS A 24 -21.30 11.76 -6.55
C CYS A 24 -20.72 11.09 -7.81
N ARG A 25 -19.91 11.84 -8.58
CA ARG A 25 -19.28 11.34 -9.82
C ARG A 25 -18.39 10.12 -9.58
N LEU A 26 -17.80 10.00 -8.39
CA LEU A 26 -16.91 8.90 -8.01
C LEU A 26 -17.65 7.63 -7.59
N ARG A 27 -18.90 7.75 -7.14
CA ARG A 27 -19.67 6.65 -6.55
C ARG A 27 -20.78 6.13 -7.48
N GLY A 28 -21.12 6.88 -8.53
CA GLY A 28 -22.31 6.60 -9.34
C GLY A 28 -23.60 6.64 -8.51
N GLN A 29 -23.59 7.32 -7.36
CA GLN A 29 -24.66 7.32 -6.38
C GLN A 29 -25.18 8.74 -6.16
N ILE A 30 -26.50 8.83 -5.96
CA ILE A 30 -27.19 10.06 -5.56
C ILE A 30 -26.88 10.32 -4.09
N LEU A 31 -26.34 11.49 -3.78
CA LEU A 31 -26.08 11.90 -2.41
C LEU A 31 -27.22 12.77 -1.89
N THR A 32 -27.47 12.69 -0.59
CA THR A 32 -28.46 13.57 0.02
C THR A 32 -27.94 15.00 0.03
N LYS A 33 -28.84 15.97 -0.17
CA LYS A 33 -28.48 17.39 -0.12
C LYS A 33 -27.80 17.77 1.21
N ALA A 34 -28.26 17.21 2.32
CA ALA A 34 -27.68 17.44 3.65
C ALA A 34 -26.21 16.97 3.75
N GLU A 35 -25.89 15.82 3.16
CA GLU A 35 -24.52 15.29 3.12
C GLU A 35 -23.61 16.17 2.26
N VAL A 36 -24.10 16.62 1.11
CA VAL A 36 -23.39 17.56 0.24
C VAL A 36 -23.11 18.87 0.96
N ASP A 37 -24.14 19.46 1.58
CA ASP A 37 -24.00 20.73 2.29
C ASP A 37 -23.02 20.64 3.45
N ALA A 38 -22.96 19.49 4.15
CA ALA A 38 -22.00 19.27 5.24
C ALA A 38 -20.55 19.10 4.74
N LYS A 39 -20.34 18.30 3.69
CA LYS A 39 -18.99 17.90 3.24
C LYS A 39 -18.36 18.88 2.24
N CYS A 40 -19.17 19.66 1.52
CA CYS A 40 -18.70 20.57 0.48
C CYS A 40 -18.52 22.02 0.92
N GLN A 41 -18.89 22.38 2.14
CA GLN A 41 -18.66 23.71 2.70
C GLN A 41 -17.26 23.88 3.32
N ILE A 42 -16.61 22.78 3.69
CA ILE A 42 -15.29 22.78 4.33
C ILE A 42 -14.28 22.19 3.34
N PRO A 43 -13.33 23.00 2.81
CA PRO A 43 -12.38 22.54 1.78
C PRO A 43 -11.58 21.29 2.16
N ASP A 44 -11.19 21.16 3.43
CA ASP A 44 -10.42 20.02 3.92
C ASP A 44 -11.25 18.73 3.93
N LEU A 45 -12.51 18.81 4.39
CA LEU A 45 -13.44 17.67 4.35
C LEU A 45 -13.77 17.26 2.92
N ALA A 46 -13.92 18.24 2.02
CA ALA A 46 -14.15 17.97 0.61
C ALA A 46 -12.96 17.23 -0.02
N THR A 47 -11.73 17.55 0.37
CA THR A 47 -10.50 16.89 -0.11
C THR A 47 -10.40 15.46 0.42
N ILE A 48 -10.58 15.25 1.73
CA ILE A 48 -10.55 13.92 2.34
C ILE A 48 -11.65 13.02 1.74
N CYS A 49 -12.83 13.58 1.46
CA CYS A 49 -13.92 12.88 0.79
C CYS A 49 -13.54 12.42 -0.63
N ILE A 50 -12.90 13.29 -1.43
CA ILE A 50 -12.38 12.92 -2.76
C ILE A 50 -11.41 11.76 -2.66
N ASP A 51 -10.47 11.85 -1.72
CA ASP A 51 -9.45 10.83 -1.55
C ASP A 51 -10.06 9.49 -1.10
N ALA A 52 -11.00 9.50 -0.14
CA ALA A 52 -11.71 8.30 0.33
C ALA A 52 -12.36 7.54 -0.82
N TYR A 53 -13.13 8.26 -1.65
CA TYR A 53 -13.85 7.66 -2.76
C TYR A 53 -12.94 7.29 -3.93
N SER A 54 -11.89 8.07 -4.20
CA SER A 54 -10.87 7.72 -5.21
C SER A 54 -10.13 6.44 -4.82
N SER A 55 -9.72 6.31 -3.55
CA SER A 55 -9.09 5.11 -3.02
C SER A 55 -10.03 3.91 -3.11
N LEU A 56 -11.30 4.07 -2.74
CA LEU A 56 -12.30 3.01 -2.85
C LEU A 56 -12.49 2.55 -4.31
N ALA A 57 -12.58 3.49 -5.26
CA ALA A 57 -12.72 3.18 -6.69
C ALA A 57 -11.50 2.41 -7.22
N ARG A 58 -10.28 2.85 -6.90
CA ARG A 58 -9.06 2.13 -7.29
C ARG A 58 -8.97 0.75 -6.65
N GLY A 59 -9.44 0.61 -5.41
CA GLY A 59 -9.57 -0.68 -4.74
C GLY A 59 -10.52 -1.61 -5.47
N GLN A 60 -11.65 -1.09 -5.95
CA GLN A 60 -12.64 -1.81 -6.75
C GLN A 60 -12.07 -2.23 -8.12
N ASP A 61 -11.42 -1.33 -8.85
CA ASP A 61 -10.75 -1.66 -10.12
C ASP A 61 -9.68 -2.75 -9.94
N ALA A 62 -8.94 -2.70 -8.83
CA ALA A 62 -7.95 -3.71 -8.47
C ALA A 62 -8.61 -5.07 -8.14
N ILE A 63 -9.76 -5.08 -7.44
CA ILE A 63 -10.54 -6.31 -7.22
C ILE A 63 -11.01 -6.90 -8.55
N GLU A 64 -11.54 -6.07 -9.45
CA GLU A 64 -12.05 -6.50 -10.76
C GLU A 64 -10.96 -7.07 -11.66
N SER A 65 -9.76 -6.50 -11.57
CA SER A 65 -8.55 -7.04 -12.22
C SER A 65 -7.89 -8.21 -11.47
N ASN A 66 -8.47 -8.63 -10.34
CA ASN A 66 -7.96 -9.68 -9.45
C ASN A 66 -6.52 -9.42 -8.93
N SER A 67 -6.21 -8.16 -8.62
CA SER A 67 -4.92 -7.70 -8.08
C SER A 67 -4.97 -7.49 -6.57
N THR A 68 -3.94 -7.93 -5.85
CA THR A 68 -3.77 -7.64 -4.42
C THR A 68 -3.46 -6.17 -4.13
N ASP A 69 -3.21 -5.36 -5.16
CA ASP A 69 -3.12 -3.90 -5.02
C ASP A 69 -4.44 -3.29 -4.50
N ALA A 70 -5.54 -4.04 -4.55
CA ALA A 70 -6.79 -3.66 -3.89
C ALA A 70 -6.61 -3.38 -2.39
N PHE A 71 -5.75 -4.13 -1.70
CA PHE A 71 -5.58 -4.06 -0.26
C PHE A 71 -5.13 -2.70 0.28
N PRO A 72 -4.03 -2.10 -0.21
CA PRO A 72 -3.64 -0.75 0.22
C PRO A 72 -4.71 0.28 -0.10
N TRP A 73 -5.35 0.22 -1.28
CA TRP A 73 -6.42 1.16 -1.65
C TRP A 73 -7.66 1.06 -0.75
N LEU A 74 -8.08 -0.16 -0.40
CA LEU A 74 -9.22 -0.37 0.51
C LEU A 74 -8.89 0.03 1.95
N THR A 75 -7.66 -0.20 2.40
CA THR A 75 -7.20 0.29 3.71
C THR A 75 -7.19 1.82 3.75
N GLU A 76 -6.66 2.46 2.70
CA GLU A 76 -6.58 3.92 2.61
C GLU A 76 -7.97 4.56 2.56
N ALA A 77 -8.89 3.96 1.78
CA ALA A 77 -10.29 4.37 1.77
C ALA A 77 -10.91 4.26 3.17
N ALA A 78 -10.70 3.14 3.86
CA ALA A 78 -11.27 2.92 5.19
C ALA A 78 -10.79 3.98 6.20
N VAL A 79 -9.48 4.23 6.27
CA VAL A 79 -8.89 5.25 7.16
C VAL A 79 -9.44 6.65 6.84
N GLN A 80 -9.62 6.98 5.56
CA GLN A 80 -10.18 8.26 5.15
C GLN A 80 -11.66 8.37 5.54
N PHE A 81 -12.43 7.29 5.46
CA PHE A 81 -13.81 7.25 5.97
C PHE A 81 -13.88 7.38 7.50
N GLU A 82 -12.97 6.74 8.25
CA GLU A 82 -12.86 6.91 9.70
C GLU A 82 -12.62 8.39 10.07
N ASN A 83 -11.71 9.07 9.35
CA ASN A 83 -11.44 10.49 9.55
C ASN A 83 -12.65 11.40 9.24
N LEU A 84 -13.56 10.94 8.38
CA LEU A 84 -14.81 11.64 8.05
C LEU A 84 -15.95 11.31 9.03
N GLY A 85 -15.74 10.40 9.98
CA GLY A 85 -16.80 9.84 10.83
C GLY A 85 -17.80 8.98 10.05
N GLU A 86 -17.42 8.48 8.87
CA GLU A 86 -18.23 7.56 8.05
C GLU A 86 -17.92 6.11 8.43
N THR A 87 -18.20 5.76 9.67
CA THR A 87 -17.84 4.46 10.27
C THR A 87 -18.42 3.28 9.49
N ASP A 88 -19.63 3.41 8.93
CA ASP A 88 -20.24 2.40 8.07
C ASP A 88 -19.44 2.17 6.77
N ASN A 89 -19.06 3.23 6.07
CA ASN A 89 -18.26 3.12 4.84
C ASN A 89 -16.85 2.59 5.12
N ALA A 90 -16.24 2.96 6.25
CA ALA A 90 -14.96 2.40 6.69
C ALA A 90 -15.04 0.88 6.88
N ILE A 91 -16.06 0.40 7.62
CA ILE A 91 -16.29 -1.03 7.84
C ILE A 91 -16.56 -1.74 6.51
N LEU A 92 -17.39 -1.16 5.63
CA LEU A 92 -17.70 -1.76 4.34
C LEU A 92 -16.48 -1.86 3.41
N ALA A 93 -15.55 -0.90 3.47
CA ALA A 93 -14.28 -0.97 2.75
C ALA A 93 -13.42 -2.16 3.23
N TYR A 94 -13.34 -2.38 4.54
CA TYR A 94 -12.66 -3.57 5.08
C TYR A 94 -13.42 -4.87 4.76
N VAL A 95 -14.74 -4.88 4.81
CA VAL A 95 -15.55 -6.07 4.42
C VAL A 95 -15.23 -6.48 2.97
N LYS A 96 -15.14 -5.52 2.04
CA LYS A 96 -14.69 -5.80 0.67
C LYS A 96 -13.29 -6.41 0.62
N ALA A 97 -12.36 -5.91 1.42
CA ALA A 97 -11.01 -6.45 1.50
C ALA A 97 -11.00 -7.90 2.05
N ILE A 98 -11.83 -8.20 3.05
CA ILE A 98 -12.01 -9.55 3.62
C ILE A 98 -12.57 -10.50 2.57
N GLU A 99 -13.64 -10.10 1.86
CA GLU A 99 -14.25 -10.92 0.81
C GLU A 99 -13.27 -11.21 -0.31
N PHE A 100 -12.51 -10.21 -0.76
CA PHE A 100 -11.49 -10.39 -1.78
C PHE A 100 -10.33 -11.28 -1.30
N ALA A 101 -9.89 -11.14 -0.05
CA ALA A 101 -8.87 -12.02 0.54
C ALA A 101 -9.36 -13.46 0.65
N ASN A 102 -10.59 -13.68 1.14
CA ASN A 102 -11.21 -15.01 1.23
C ASN A 102 -11.36 -15.68 -0.14
N LYS A 103 -11.76 -14.92 -1.18
CA LYS A 103 -11.88 -15.42 -2.56
C LYS A 103 -10.54 -15.95 -3.12
N ASN A 104 -9.42 -15.42 -2.63
CA ASN A 104 -8.08 -15.77 -3.08
C ASN A 104 -7.30 -16.61 -2.04
N ASP A 105 -8.02 -17.28 -1.12
CA ASP A 105 -7.45 -18.15 -0.07
C ASP A 105 -6.40 -17.46 0.83
N LEU A 106 -6.50 -16.13 0.97
CA LEU A 106 -5.61 -15.30 1.79
C LEU A 106 -6.14 -15.13 3.21
N THR A 107 -6.34 -16.25 3.91
CA THR A 107 -7.01 -16.30 5.23
C THR A 107 -6.33 -15.43 6.29
N GLU A 108 -5.00 -15.36 6.32
CA GLU A 108 -4.28 -14.50 7.26
C GLU A 108 -4.54 -13.00 7.00
N LYS A 109 -4.60 -12.59 5.72
CA LYS A 109 -4.93 -11.20 5.36
C LYS A 109 -6.39 -10.87 5.61
N ALA A 110 -7.29 -11.81 5.34
CA ALA A 110 -8.70 -11.68 5.70
C ALA A 110 -8.86 -11.45 7.21
N TYR A 111 -8.07 -12.15 8.03
CA TYR A 111 -8.07 -11.98 9.49
C TYR A 111 -7.56 -10.61 9.93
N ASP A 112 -6.46 -10.11 9.34
CA ASP A 112 -5.96 -8.76 9.63
C ASP A 112 -7.04 -7.69 9.36
N PHE A 113 -7.71 -7.76 8.21
CA PHE A 113 -8.79 -6.81 7.88
C PHE A 113 -10.02 -6.98 8.77
N PHE A 114 -10.32 -8.20 9.20
CA PHE A 114 -11.41 -8.46 10.14
C PHE A 114 -11.13 -7.82 11.51
N ILE A 115 -9.90 -7.88 12.01
CA ILE A 115 -9.52 -7.19 13.25
C ILE A 115 -9.71 -5.68 13.10
N ALA A 116 -9.22 -5.10 12.00
CA ALA A 116 -9.36 -3.67 11.74
C ALA A 116 -10.83 -3.24 11.67
N ALA A 117 -11.65 -3.95 10.89
CA ALA A 117 -13.09 -3.68 10.80
C ALA A 117 -13.81 -3.81 12.14
N ARG A 118 -13.43 -4.80 12.96
CA ARG A 118 -14.00 -4.99 14.29
C ARG A 118 -13.65 -3.84 15.22
N LEU A 119 -12.40 -3.36 15.19
CA LEU A 119 -11.96 -2.23 16.00
C LEU A 119 -12.78 -0.97 15.67
N VAL A 120 -12.91 -0.64 14.37
CA VAL A 120 -13.74 0.49 13.90
C VAL A 120 -15.19 0.36 14.37
N PHE A 121 -15.75 -0.85 14.30
CA PHE A 121 -17.11 -1.11 14.80
C PHE A 121 -17.21 -0.94 16.32
N GLU A 122 -16.25 -1.44 17.09
CA GLU A 122 -16.22 -1.36 18.55
C GLU A 122 -16.09 0.10 19.02
N ASP A 123 -15.21 0.86 18.38
CA ASP A 123 -14.98 2.28 18.68
C ASP A 123 -16.23 3.11 18.33
N GLY A 124 -16.76 2.97 17.11
CA GLY A 124 -17.99 3.67 16.74
C GLY A 124 -19.19 3.29 17.62
N PHE A 125 -19.27 2.05 18.10
CA PHE A 125 -20.34 1.62 19.00
C PHE A 125 -20.18 2.27 20.40
N ALA A 126 -18.95 2.38 20.90
CA ALA A 126 -18.65 3.06 22.16
C ALA A 126 -19.00 4.56 22.08
N GLU A 127 -18.76 5.19 20.93
CA GLU A 127 -19.08 6.59 20.64
C GLU A 127 -20.56 6.83 20.32
N LYS A 128 -21.37 5.76 20.23
CA LYS A 128 -22.79 5.79 19.87
C LYS A 128 -23.04 6.39 18.49
N ASP A 129 -22.17 6.05 17.53
CA ASP A 129 -22.30 6.47 16.15
C ASP A 129 -23.68 6.06 15.58
N PRO A 130 -24.51 7.02 15.12
CA PRO A 130 -25.80 6.75 14.49
C PRO A 130 -25.72 5.78 13.31
N ALA A 131 -24.61 5.76 12.56
CA ALA A 131 -24.41 4.88 11.41
C ALA A 131 -24.44 3.38 11.81
N LEU A 132 -24.06 3.06 13.05
CA LEU A 132 -24.08 1.70 13.58
C LEU A 132 -25.41 1.30 14.23
N SER A 133 -26.38 2.21 14.26
CA SER A 133 -27.75 1.90 14.71
C SER A 133 -28.47 0.96 13.75
N SER A 134 -28.06 0.97 12.47
CA SER A 134 -28.56 0.01 11.48
C SER A 134 -27.92 -1.37 11.68
N PRO A 135 -28.71 -2.47 11.72
CA PRO A 135 -28.18 -3.81 11.87
C PRO A 135 -27.39 -4.29 10.64
N SER A 136 -27.48 -3.62 9.49
CA SER A 136 -26.86 -4.06 8.22
C SER A 136 -25.35 -4.18 8.31
N VAL A 137 -24.67 -3.14 8.81
CA VAL A 137 -23.19 -3.10 8.91
C VAL A 137 -22.67 -4.24 9.81
N LYS A 138 -23.36 -4.46 10.94
CA LYS A 138 -23.04 -5.57 11.85
C LYS A 138 -23.26 -6.92 11.18
N GLN A 139 -24.34 -7.08 10.41
CA GLN A 139 -24.63 -8.33 9.71
C GLN A 139 -23.57 -8.63 8.64
N ASP A 140 -23.16 -7.63 7.86
CA ASP A 140 -22.13 -7.77 6.84
C ASP A 140 -20.77 -8.13 7.45
N LEU A 141 -20.38 -7.46 8.53
CA LEU A 141 -19.15 -7.80 9.26
C LEU A 141 -19.17 -9.23 9.83
N VAL A 142 -20.29 -9.63 10.44
CA VAL A 142 -20.45 -11.01 10.96
C VAL A 142 -20.42 -12.04 9.82
N LYS A 143 -21.06 -11.74 8.69
CA LYS A 143 -21.06 -12.60 7.50
C LYS A 143 -19.64 -12.75 6.94
N ALA A 144 -18.88 -11.67 6.83
CA ALA A 144 -17.49 -11.70 6.39
C ALA A 144 -16.61 -12.55 7.32
N GLY A 145 -16.78 -12.40 8.64
CA GLY A 145 -16.08 -13.21 9.65
C GLY A 145 -16.42 -14.70 9.57
N LYS A 146 -17.70 -15.05 9.35
CA LYS A 146 -18.11 -16.45 9.15
C LYS A 146 -17.50 -17.05 7.88
N SER A 147 -17.53 -16.30 6.77
CA SER A 147 -16.93 -16.73 5.51
C SER A 147 -15.44 -17.06 5.66
N MET A 148 -14.70 -16.28 6.45
CA MET A 148 -13.29 -16.53 6.72
C MET A 148 -13.07 -17.84 7.49
N ILE A 149 -13.91 -18.13 8.49
CA ILE A 149 -13.86 -19.39 9.25
C ILE A 149 -14.12 -20.59 8.34
N ASP A 150 -15.08 -20.48 7.42
CA ASP A 150 -15.42 -21.56 6.51
C ASP A 150 -14.31 -21.83 5.47
N VAL A 151 -13.67 -20.78 4.96
CA VAL A 151 -12.48 -20.89 4.08
C VAL A 151 -11.32 -21.54 4.85
N ALA A 152 -11.04 -21.08 6.08
CA ALA A 152 -10.00 -21.67 6.93
C ALA A 152 -10.22 -23.16 7.19
N ARG A 153 -11.47 -23.57 7.46
CA ARG A 153 -11.83 -24.99 7.63
C ARG A 153 -11.59 -25.79 6.35
N THR A 154 -12.01 -25.24 5.21
CA THR A 154 -11.83 -25.88 3.90
C THR A 154 -10.35 -26.07 3.56
N VAL A 155 -9.50 -25.08 3.85
CA VAL A 155 -8.05 -25.17 3.65
C VAL A 155 -7.42 -26.23 4.59
N ALA A 156 -7.85 -26.28 5.85
CA ALA A 156 -7.40 -27.27 6.81
C ALA A 156 -7.80 -28.71 6.41
N GLU A 157 -8.96 -28.89 5.79
CA GLU A 157 -9.44 -30.18 5.28
C GLU A 157 -8.77 -30.61 3.97
N ARG A 158 -8.31 -29.66 3.15
CA ARG A 158 -7.69 -29.92 1.84
C ARG A 158 -6.18 -30.15 1.88
N THR A 159 -5.48 -29.67 2.91
CA THR A 159 -4.03 -29.84 3.01
C THR A 159 -3.74 -31.27 3.48
N PRO A 160 -3.19 -32.16 2.63
CA PRO A 160 -2.83 -33.49 3.06
C PRO A 160 -1.76 -33.35 4.13
N THR A 161 -1.93 -34.01 5.28
CA THR A 161 -0.94 -34.04 6.37
C THR A 161 0.46 -34.47 5.91
N THR A 162 0.55 -35.15 4.76
CA THR A 162 1.78 -35.50 4.05
C THR A 162 2.53 -34.33 3.40
N GLU A 163 1.85 -33.28 2.91
CA GLU A 163 2.50 -32.08 2.34
C GLU A 163 3.07 -31.19 3.43
N MET A 164 2.33 -31.01 4.54
CA MET A 164 2.84 -30.32 5.73
C MET A 164 4.07 -31.03 6.31
N GLN A 165 4.10 -32.36 6.33
CA GLN A 165 5.30 -33.13 6.74
C GLN A 165 6.45 -33.01 5.75
N ALA A 166 6.19 -32.84 4.45
CA ALA A 166 7.21 -32.65 3.43
C ALA A 166 7.83 -31.24 3.49
N GLU A 167 7.02 -30.20 3.68
CA GLU A 167 7.48 -28.83 3.90
C GLU A 167 8.21 -28.68 5.24
N LEU A 168 7.70 -29.30 6.32
CA LEU A 168 8.38 -29.31 7.61
C LEU A 168 9.71 -30.07 7.54
N LYS A 169 9.77 -31.20 6.82
CA LYS A 169 11.04 -31.90 6.54
C LYS A 169 11.98 -31.07 5.66
N ALA A 170 11.49 -30.35 4.67
CA ALA A 170 12.30 -29.49 3.80
C ALA A 170 12.84 -28.26 4.56
N ALA A 171 12.05 -27.67 5.45
CA ALA A 171 12.45 -26.55 6.30
C ALA A 171 13.44 -26.97 7.40
N VAL A 172 13.28 -28.18 7.96
CA VAL A 172 14.17 -28.72 9.00
C VAL A 172 15.49 -29.27 8.43
N LEU A 173 15.49 -29.76 7.19
CA LEU A 173 16.69 -30.38 6.57
C LEU A 173 17.59 -29.42 5.78
N GLY A 174 17.28 -28.13 5.72
CA GLY A 174 18.23 -27.08 5.31
C GLY A 174 18.85 -27.22 3.92
N GLY A 175 18.34 -26.46 2.95
CA GLY A 175 19.15 -25.97 1.84
C GLY A 175 19.68 -27.00 0.83
N ALA A 176 18.81 -27.68 0.11
CA ALA A 176 19.16 -28.33 -1.16
C ALA A 176 18.15 -27.96 -2.25
N THR A 177 18.65 -27.28 -3.28
CA THR A 177 17.96 -26.97 -4.54
C THR A 177 17.29 -28.20 -5.17
N LEU A 178 16.04 -28.07 -5.61
CA LEU A 178 15.47 -28.95 -6.62
C LEU A 178 15.06 -28.14 -7.85
N LYS A 179 15.79 -28.40 -8.95
CA LYS A 179 15.41 -28.06 -10.32
C LYS A 179 14.16 -28.85 -10.73
N LYS A 180 13.21 -28.10 -11.31
CA LYS A 180 12.28 -28.46 -12.40
C LYS A 180 11.42 -29.73 -12.23
N ALA A 181 10.12 -29.52 -11.99
CA ALA A 181 9.06 -30.31 -12.62
C ALA A 181 8.44 -29.45 -13.74
N GLU A 182 8.48 -29.95 -14.98
CA GLU A 182 7.84 -29.29 -16.13
C GLU A 182 6.34 -29.57 -16.16
N LYS A 183 5.59 -28.47 -16.29
CA LYS A 183 4.29 -28.28 -16.98
C LYS A 183 3.16 -29.28 -16.71
N SER A 184 2.12 -28.78 -16.03
CA SER A 184 0.76 -28.88 -16.56
C SER A 184 0.30 -27.49 -17.01
N LYS A 185 -0.23 -27.43 -18.24
CA LYS A 185 -0.86 -26.25 -18.81
C LYS A 185 -2.22 -26.05 -18.13
N ALA A 186 -2.37 -24.97 -17.38
CA ALA A 186 -3.65 -24.33 -17.17
C ALA A 186 -3.38 -22.82 -17.10
N THR A 187 -3.96 -22.08 -18.03
CA THR A 187 -4.01 -20.62 -18.04
C THR A 187 -4.84 -20.15 -16.85
N THR A 188 -4.24 -20.10 -15.67
CA THR A 188 -4.69 -19.26 -14.55
C THR A 188 -3.73 -18.09 -14.50
N LYS A 189 -4.25 -16.89 -14.73
CA LYS A 189 -3.52 -15.64 -14.54
C LYS A 189 -2.91 -15.67 -13.15
N ASP A 190 -1.58 -15.69 -13.07
CA ASP A 190 -0.85 -15.74 -11.82
C ASP A 190 -1.30 -14.60 -10.91
N LEU A 191 -1.79 -14.97 -9.74
CA LEU A 191 -1.97 -14.06 -8.61
C LEU A 191 -0.61 -13.43 -8.28
N ILE A 192 -0.48 -12.12 -8.47
CA ILE A 192 0.69 -11.37 -8.03
C ILE A 192 0.54 -11.15 -6.52
N PHE A 193 0.91 -12.16 -5.72
CA PHE A 193 0.94 -12.03 -4.27
C PHE A 193 2.10 -11.11 -3.86
N SER A 194 1.77 -9.89 -3.42
CA SER A 194 2.73 -9.01 -2.75
C SER A 194 2.31 -8.76 -1.30
N HIS A 195 2.79 -9.60 -0.39
CA HIS A 195 2.88 -9.20 1.01
C HIS A 195 3.78 -7.96 1.04
N GLY A 196 3.31 -6.76 1.40
CA GLY A 196 4.10 -5.52 1.26
C GLY A 196 5.54 -5.66 1.82
N ARG A 197 5.70 -6.32 2.96
CA ARG A 197 7.02 -6.64 3.55
C ARG A 197 7.81 -7.72 2.78
N SER A 198 7.16 -8.76 2.24
CA SER A 198 7.84 -9.75 1.40
C SER A 198 8.20 -9.18 0.03
N LEU A 199 7.40 -8.25 -0.52
CA LEU A 199 7.71 -7.51 -1.74
C LEU A 199 8.90 -6.59 -1.52
N TYR A 200 8.94 -5.81 -0.43
CA TYR A 200 10.12 -5.02 -0.12
C TYR A 200 11.35 -5.90 0.17
N THR A 201 11.17 -7.08 0.78
CA THR A 201 12.27 -8.04 1.00
C THR A 201 12.80 -8.61 -0.32
N LYS A 202 11.90 -9.05 -1.20
CA LYS A 202 12.25 -9.56 -2.53
C LYS A 202 12.87 -8.46 -3.39
N LYS A 203 12.30 -7.25 -3.39
CA LYS A 203 12.82 -6.08 -4.10
C LYS A 203 14.17 -5.64 -3.56
N ALA A 204 14.35 -5.61 -2.24
CA ALA A 204 15.65 -5.33 -1.64
C ALA A 204 16.70 -6.32 -2.16
N GLN A 205 16.37 -7.61 -2.20
CA GLN A 205 17.28 -8.63 -2.73
C GLN A 205 17.52 -8.48 -4.23
N GLU A 206 16.48 -8.29 -5.05
CA GLU A 206 16.58 -8.05 -6.50
C GLU A 206 17.48 -6.85 -6.81
N TYR A 207 17.30 -5.73 -6.10
CA TYR A 207 18.11 -4.53 -6.27
C TYR A 207 19.56 -4.74 -5.83
N LYS A 208 19.78 -5.44 -4.71
CA LYS A 208 21.14 -5.75 -4.21
C LYS A 208 21.90 -6.67 -5.15
N ASP A 209 21.25 -7.72 -5.63
CA ASP A 209 21.81 -8.68 -6.59
C ASP A 209 22.05 -8.02 -7.95
N GLY A 210 21.11 -7.18 -8.39
CA GLY A 210 21.25 -6.33 -9.57
C GLY A 210 22.47 -5.43 -9.45
N ALA A 211 22.59 -4.64 -8.39
CA ALA A 211 23.74 -3.77 -8.16
C ALA A 211 25.06 -4.55 -8.20
N ALA A 212 25.14 -5.70 -7.53
CA ALA A 212 26.34 -6.56 -7.55
C ALA A 212 26.67 -7.08 -8.96
N SER A 213 25.67 -7.43 -9.77
CA SER A 213 25.85 -7.85 -11.16
C SER A 213 26.35 -6.71 -12.06
N TYR A 214 25.79 -5.51 -11.90
CA TYR A 214 26.20 -4.32 -12.66
C TYR A 214 27.61 -3.84 -12.29
N ILE A 215 28.01 -3.95 -11.01
CA ILE A 215 29.39 -3.68 -10.58
C ILE A 215 30.35 -4.67 -11.25
N LYS A 216 30.05 -5.97 -11.21
CA LYS A 216 30.89 -7.01 -11.83
C LYS A 216 31.05 -6.85 -13.35
N SER A 217 30.06 -6.26 -14.01
CA SER A 217 30.09 -5.99 -15.46
C SER A 217 30.69 -4.62 -15.82
N GLY A 218 31.13 -3.82 -14.83
CA GLY A 218 31.74 -2.50 -15.05
C GLY A 218 30.73 -1.39 -15.35
N MET A 219 29.43 -1.65 -15.23
CA MET A 219 28.36 -0.67 -15.45
C MET A 219 28.01 0.06 -14.13
N VAL A 220 29.01 0.69 -13.53
CA VAL A 220 28.94 1.23 -12.16
C VAL A 220 27.82 2.26 -12.00
N LYS A 221 27.61 3.17 -12.96
CA LYS A 221 26.54 4.19 -12.89
C LYS A 221 25.14 3.59 -12.69
N ASN A 222 24.82 2.53 -13.41
CA ASN A 222 23.53 1.83 -13.24
C ASN A 222 23.48 1.06 -11.91
N ALA A 223 24.62 0.54 -11.45
CA ALA A 223 24.70 -0.10 -10.15
C ALA A 223 24.42 0.87 -9.00
N VAL A 224 24.77 2.15 -9.12
CA VAL A 224 24.49 3.15 -8.07
C VAL A 224 22.99 3.27 -7.82
N SER A 225 22.18 3.44 -8.87
CA SER A 225 20.72 3.53 -8.74
C SER A 225 20.13 2.27 -8.09
N LEU A 226 20.56 1.08 -8.52
CA LEU A 226 20.08 -0.18 -7.93
C LEU A 226 20.51 -0.34 -6.47
N ALA A 227 21.74 0.04 -6.12
CA ALA A 227 22.21 0.03 -4.74
C ALA A 227 21.40 0.99 -3.86
N CYS A 228 21.08 2.18 -4.37
CA CYS A 228 20.21 3.14 -3.70
C CYS A 228 18.80 2.57 -3.47
N MET A 229 18.19 1.94 -4.48
CA MET A 229 16.87 1.33 -4.34
C MET A 229 16.87 0.17 -3.33
N GLY A 230 17.93 -0.65 -3.33
CA GLY A 230 18.11 -1.72 -2.36
C GLY A 230 18.19 -1.21 -0.92
N ALA A 231 18.88 -0.09 -0.70
CA ALA A 231 18.95 0.55 0.62
C ALA A 231 17.62 1.16 1.05
N LEU A 232 16.92 1.83 0.14
CA LEU A 232 15.59 2.40 0.42
C LEU A 232 14.55 1.30 0.71
N ALA A 233 14.67 0.14 0.07
CA ALA A 233 13.85 -1.02 0.40
C ALA A 233 14.09 -1.48 1.85
N ASP A 234 15.35 -1.54 2.31
CA ASP A 234 15.65 -1.83 3.73
C ASP A 234 15.06 -0.77 4.67
N LEU A 235 15.09 0.52 4.28
CA LEU A 235 14.45 1.60 5.05
C LEU A 235 12.93 1.39 5.17
N MET A 236 12.27 0.95 4.10
CA MET A 236 10.84 0.62 4.12
C MET A 236 10.52 -0.60 4.98
N LEU A 237 11.45 -1.55 5.11
CA LEU A 237 11.37 -2.69 6.00
C LEU A 237 11.63 -2.34 7.49
N GLY A 238 11.88 -1.07 7.81
CA GLY A 238 12.21 -0.62 9.16
C GLY A 238 13.65 -0.93 9.57
N LYS A 239 14.55 -1.12 8.59
CA LYS A 239 15.95 -1.51 8.78
C LYS A 239 16.93 -0.42 8.26
N PRO A 240 16.81 0.85 8.70
CA PRO A 240 17.63 1.93 8.15
C PRO A 240 19.14 1.74 8.41
N LYS A 241 19.51 1.09 9.52
CA LYS A 241 20.93 0.77 9.81
C LYS A 241 21.50 -0.22 8.78
N GLU A 242 20.72 -1.23 8.39
CA GLU A 242 21.13 -2.22 7.38
C GLU A 242 21.26 -1.57 6.00
N GLY A 243 20.32 -0.69 5.63
CA GLY A 243 20.37 0.05 4.35
C GLY A 243 21.61 0.94 4.21
N ILE A 244 21.96 1.73 5.24
CA ILE A 244 23.18 2.56 5.22
C ILE A 244 24.45 1.70 5.25
N ALA A 245 24.46 0.63 6.06
CA ALA A 245 25.60 -0.29 6.10
C ALA A 245 25.84 -0.94 4.73
N TYR A 246 24.76 -1.32 4.04
CA TYR A 246 24.81 -1.83 2.68
C TYR A 246 25.37 -0.79 1.69
N LEU A 247 24.88 0.45 1.70
CA LEU A 247 25.41 1.51 0.82
C LEU A 247 26.89 1.76 1.06
N THR A 248 27.31 1.81 2.33
CA THR A 248 28.72 2.02 2.69
C THR A 248 29.58 0.88 2.19
N LYS A 249 29.11 -0.37 2.41
CA LYS A 249 29.81 -1.58 1.97
C LYS A 249 29.95 -1.63 0.46
N VAL A 250 28.85 -1.45 -0.29
CA VAL A 250 28.88 -1.57 -1.75
C VAL A 250 29.71 -0.47 -2.40
N THR A 251 29.69 0.74 -1.84
CA THR A 251 30.52 1.85 -2.30
C THR A 251 32.01 1.52 -2.12
N ALA A 252 32.39 1.00 -0.96
CA ALA A 252 33.77 0.59 -0.67
C ALA A 252 34.25 -0.61 -1.51
N GLU A 253 33.39 -1.60 -1.72
CA GLU A 253 33.71 -2.82 -2.47
C GLU A 253 33.68 -2.63 -3.99
N SER A 254 33.02 -1.57 -4.49
CA SER A 254 32.91 -1.32 -5.94
C SER A 254 34.23 -0.93 -6.62
N GLY A 255 35.22 -0.44 -5.85
CA GLY A 255 36.46 0.13 -6.41
C GLY A 255 36.28 1.49 -7.11
N ASP A 256 35.07 2.05 -7.11
CA ASP A 256 34.70 3.28 -7.83
C ASP A 256 33.82 4.19 -6.95
N SER A 257 34.33 4.48 -5.76
CA SER A 257 33.65 5.30 -4.74
C SER A 257 33.29 6.70 -5.27
N GLN A 258 34.14 7.26 -6.13
CA GLN A 258 33.90 8.58 -6.72
C GLN A 258 32.62 8.60 -7.55
N THR A 259 32.38 7.58 -8.39
CA THR A 259 31.16 7.49 -9.20
C THR A 259 29.90 7.38 -8.35
N PHE A 260 29.97 6.72 -7.18
CA PHE A 260 28.85 6.71 -6.23
C PHE A 260 28.57 8.10 -5.66
N HIS A 261 29.59 8.79 -5.18
CA HIS A 261 29.45 10.12 -4.57
C HIS A 261 29.01 11.21 -5.56
N GLU A 262 29.36 11.09 -6.83
CA GLU A 262 28.95 12.03 -7.88
C GLU A 262 27.53 11.76 -8.40
N HIS A 263 26.93 10.61 -8.09
CA HIS A 263 25.62 10.25 -8.62
C HIS A 263 24.47 10.88 -7.80
N PRO A 264 23.54 11.62 -8.43
CA PRO A 264 22.45 12.31 -7.72
C PRO A 264 21.59 11.39 -6.84
N CYS A 265 21.32 10.16 -7.31
CA CYS A 265 20.54 9.18 -6.55
C CYS A 265 21.18 8.80 -5.20
N PHE A 266 22.52 8.81 -5.12
CA PHE A 266 23.24 8.41 -3.91
C PHE A 266 23.15 9.47 -2.82
N GLU A 267 23.42 10.73 -3.16
CA GLU A 267 23.28 11.84 -2.23
C GLU A 267 21.83 12.08 -1.83
N TRP A 268 20.88 11.94 -2.76
CA TRP A 268 19.46 11.96 -2.46
C TRP A 268 19.07 10.85 -1.46
N THR A 269 19.54 9.62 -1.67
CA THR A 269 19.26 8.51 -0.77
C THR A 269 19.80 8.80 0.63
N LYS A 270 21.04 9.30 0.76
CA LYS A 270 21.59 9.70 2.06
C LYS A 270 20.75 10.79 2.73
N LEU A 271 20.26 11.76 1.95
CA LEU A 271 19.38 12.82 2.43
C LEU A 271 18.07 12.24 2.97
N VAL A 272 17.41 11.30 2.27
CA VAL A 272 16.20 10.61 2.74
C VAL A 272 16.41 9.91 4.08
N PHE A 273 17.52 9.20 4.25
CA PHE A 273 17.85 8.57 5.54
C PHE A 273 18.11 9.61 6.64
N LYS A 274 18.82 10.70 6.33
CA LYS A 274 19.07 11.80 7.27
C LYS A 274 17.75 12.44 7.71
N ILE A 275 16.82 12.65 6.79
CA ILE A 275 15.50 13.21 7.07
C ILE A 275 14.72 12.31 8.03
N LEU A 276 14.69 11.00 7.79
CA LEU A 276 14.01 10.05 8.70
C LEU A 276 14.59 10.08 10.12
N ILE A 277 15.90 10.27 10.27
CA ILE A 277 16.59 10.31 11.58
C ILE A 277 16.38 11.65 12.28
N SER A 278 16.58 12.75 11.56
CA SER A 278 16.53 14.11 12.11
C SER A 278 15.12 14.66 12.26
N ARG A 279 14.14 14.10 11.53
CA ARG A 279 12.76 14.58 11.40
C ARG A 279 12.68 16.05 10.94
N ASP A 280 13.66 16.50 10.17
CA ASP A 280 13.73 17.88 9.67
C ASP A 280 12.90 18.05 8.40
N GLN A 281 11.80 18.81 8.49
CA GLN A 281 10.91 19.11 7.37
C GLN A 281 11.57 19.98 6.29
N SER A 282 12.53 20.84 6.65
CA SER A 282 13.22 21.68 5.66
C SER A 282 14.07 20.85 4.71
N LEU A 283 14.66 19.76 5.21
CA LEU A 283 15.39 18.81 4.40
C LEU A 283 14.46 18.02 3.47
N MET A 284 13.19 17.82 3.83
CA MET A 284 12.20 17.16 2.96
C MET A 284 11.92 17.96 1.69
N ILE A 285 11.87 19.29 1.79
CA ILE A 285 11.71 20.17 0.61
C ILE A 285 12.89 19.97 -0.35
N ASN A 286 14.11 19.91 0.18
CA ASN A 286 15.31 19.66 -0.62
C ASN A 286 15.28 18.26 -1.25
N ALA A 287 14.89 17.23 -0.51
CA ALA A 287 14.77 15.87 -1.07
C ALA A 287 13.72 15.78 -2.19
N ASN A 288 12.60 16.49 -2.08
CA ASN A 288 11.60 16.59 -3.14
C ASN A 288 12.14 17.27 -4.40
N LYS A 289 12.95 18.32 -4.24
CA LYS A 289 13.59 19.01 -5.36
C LYS A 289 14.64 18.11 -6.03
N ASP A 290 15.55 17.55 -5.24
CA ASP A 290 16.65 16.70 -5.72
C ASP A 290 16.12 15.42 -6.42
N PHE A 291 14.96 14.90 -5.99
CA PHE A 291 14.29 13.76 -6.62
C PHE A 291 14.03 13.97 -8.12
N LEU A 292 13.71 15.21 -8.52
CA LEU A 292 13.42 15.56 -9.91
C LEU A 292 14.68 15.62 -10.79
N GLU A 293 15.85 15.79 -10.17
CA GLU A 293 17.13 15.89 -10.87
C GLU A 293 17.79 14.52 -11.11
N ILE A 294 17.24 13.45 -10.52
CA ILE A 294 17.78 12.09 -10.66
C ILE A 294 17.49 11.54 -12.07
N PRO A 295 18.51 11.09 -12.82
CA PRO A 295 18.32 10.43 -14.11
C PRO A 295 17.88 8.98 -13.90
N TRP A 296 16.57 8.78 -13.74
CA TRP A 296 15.99 7.45 -13.55
C TRP A 296 16.13 6.56 -14.80
N SER A 297 16.89 5.47 -14.68
CA SER A 297 17.05 4.49 -15.77
C SER A 297 15.76 3.72 -16.06
N PHE A 298 14.93 3.49 -15.03
CA PHE A 298 13.68 2.75 -15.14
C PHE A 298 12.53 3.52 -14.49
N LYS A 299 11.36 3.48 -15.13
CA LYS A 299 10.13 4.10 -14.61
C LYS A 299 9.72 3.52 -13.25
N ASP A 300 9.91 2.21 -13.09
CA ASP A 300 9.55 1.49 -11.86
C ASP A 300 10.42 1.91 -10.67
N ASP A 301 11.71 2.16 -10.89
CA ASP A 301 12.63 2.65 -9.84
C ASP A 301 12.23 4.04 -9.35
N ARG A 302 11.85 4.92 -10.29
CA ARG A 302 11.34 6.27 -9.98
C ARG A 302 10.08 6.19 -9.13
N GLU A 303 9.14 5.35 -9.53
CA GLU A 303 7.87 5.18 -8.83
C GLU A 303 8.07 4.55 -7.44
N PHE A 304 8.99 3.60 -7.33
CA PHE A 304 9.40 3.03 -6.05
C PHE A 304 9.99 4.10 -5.12
N ALA A 305 10.94 4.89 -5.61
CA ALA A 305 11.58 5.96 -4.86
C ALA A 305 10.58 7.05 -4.42
N ARG A 306 9.61 7.41 -5.27
CA ARG A 306 8.51 8.33 -4.92
C ARG A 306 7.70 7.80 -3.73
N ARG A 307 7.30 6.53 -3.75
CA ARG A 307 6.55 5.89 -2.64
C ARG A 307 7.34 5.87 -1.34
N VAL A 308 8.65 5.68 -1.42
CA VAL A 308 9.53 5.75 -0.24
C VAL A 308 9.52 7.16 0.34
N LEU A 309 9.67 8.18 -0.51
CA LEU A 309 9.67 9.58 -0.09
C LEU A 309 8.37 9.97 0.61
N GLU A 310 7.22 9.62 0.02
CA GLU A 310 5.89 9.82 0.61
C GLU A 310 5.71 9.07 1.94
N SER A 311 6.29 7.88 2.05
CA SER A 311 6.26 7.14 3.33
C SER A 311 7.14 7.81 4.40
N VAL A 312 8.27 8.42 4.03
CA VAL A 312 9.14 9.11 4.99
C VAL A 312 8.49 10.43 5.43
N GLU A 313 7.89 11.16 4.50
CA GLU A 313 7.15 12.40 4.79
C GLU A 313 6.01 12.16 5.78
N ARG A 314 5.18 11.13 5.54
CA ARG A 314 4.12 10.72 6.48
C ARG A 314 4.65 10.38 7.87
N ARG A 315 5.82 9.74 7.99
CA ARG A 315 6.43 9.37 9.28
C ARG A 315 7.02 10.55 10.06
N ILE A 316 7.27 11.68 9.39
CA ILE A 316 7.81 12.88 10.02
C ILE A 316 6.69 13.83 10.43
N ASN A 317 5.59 13.82 9.68
CA ASN A 317 4.40 14.62 9.97
C ASN A 317 3.45 13.97 10.99
N ALA A 318 3.70 12.71 11.37
CA ALA A 318 3.01 11.98 12.45
C ALA A 318 3.77 12.09 13.79
#